data_AF-A0A7C9TI90-F1
#
_entry.id   AF-A0A7C9TI90-F1
#
_cell.length_a   1.000
_cell.length_b   1.000
_cell.length_c   1.000
_cell.angle_alpha   90.00
_cell.angle_beta   90.00
_cell.angle_gamma   90.00
#
_symmetry.space_group_name_H-M   'P 1'
#
loop_
_entity.id
_entity.type
_entity.pdbx_description
1 polymer ?
#
loop_
_entity_poly.entity_id
_entity_poly.type
_entity_poly.pdbx_seq_one_letter_code
_entity_poly.pdbx_strand_id
1 'polypeptide(L)'
;MKLSQILFSQGFGTRRACEGLVWNELVRLGTGPDARLLDDPHEDLPTEGLVLTVEGKPWPFHAKALVLLHKPAGYECSQKPKHHPSVMTLLPAPLRNRGVQPIGRLDEDTTGLLLLTEDGTLIHKLTSPKHHVPKVYEVRCKHPVEPAQVQRLLDGVVLDDDPAPVRAAACEAVDTHHLRLTLTEGKYHQVKRMIAAIGNRCEGLHRSAFGHLTIPAALAPGQWCWVDGWQPPATPAAPAPQA
;
A
#
# COMPACT_ATOMS: atom_id res chain seq x y z
N MET A 1 -16.21 -17.30 -17.93
CA MET A 1 -16.85 -16.89 -16.66
C MET A 1 -17.93 -15.90 -17.05
N LYS A 2 -19.11 -15.99 -16.43
CA LYS A 2 -20.23 -15.12 -16.81
C LYS A 2 -19.93 -13.66 -16.49
N LEU A 3 -20.32 -12.74 -17.37
CA LEU A 3 -20.09 -11.30 -17.20
C LEU A 3 -20.58 -10.75 -15.86
N SER A 4 -21.79 -11.12 -15.42
CA SER A 4 -22.31 -10.68 -14.12
C SER A 4 -21.50 -11.20 -12.93
N GLN A 5 -20.91 -12.40 -13.04
CA GLN A 5 -19.99 -12.95 -12.05
C GLN A 5 -18.65 -12.20 -12.08
N ILE A 6 -18.19 -11.79 -13.27
CA ILE A 6 -16.98 -10.97 -13.43
C ILE A 6 -17.17 -9.66 -12.68
N LEU A 7 -18.20 -8.89 -13.01
CA LEU A 7 -18.50 -7.61 -12.35
C LEU A 7 -18.67 -7.75 -10.83
N PHE A 8 -19.37 -8.80 -10.39
CA PHE A 8 -19.54 -9.10 -8.97
C PHE A 8 -18.20 -9.34 -8.28
N SER A 9 -17.35 -10.21 -8.84
CA SER A 9 -16.01 -10.50 -8.31
C SER A 9 -15.10 -9.27 -8.26
N GLN A 10 -15.31 -8.31 -9.17
CA GLN A 10 -14.58 -7.06 -9.22
C GLN A 10 -15.14 -5.98 -8.29
N GLY A 11 -16.24 -6.26 -7.58
CA GLY A 11 -16.81 -5.41 -6.53
C GLY A 11 -17.86 -4.40 -7.01
N PHE A 12 -18.38 -4.50 -8.23
CA PHE A 12 -19.36 -3.54 -8.77
C PHE A 12 -20.73 -3.55 -8.08
N GLY A 13 -20.94 -4.41 -7.08
CA GLY A 13 -22.11 -4.39 -6.20
C GLY A 13 -22.69 -5.78 -6.01
N THR A 14 -24.00 -5.87 -5.79
CA THR A 14 -24.71 -7.16 -5.76
C THR A 14 -24.79 -7.76 -7.16
N ARG A 15 -25.09 -9.07 -7.27
CA ARG A 15 -25.30 -9.72 -8.58
C ARG A 15 -26.36 -9.02 -9.43
N ARG A 16 -27.47 -8.62 -8.82
CA ARG A 16 -28.55 -7.87 -9.47
C ARG A 16 -28.09 -6.48 -9.94
N ALA A 17 -27.25 -5.79 -9.16
CA ALA A 17 -26.68 -4.52 -9.59
C ALA A 17 -25.74 -4.71 -10.80
N CYS A 18 -24.96 -5.79 -10.81
CA CYS A 18 -24.08 -6.13 -11.93
C CYS A 18 -24.85 -6.44 -13.21
N GLU A 19 -25.93 -7.21 -13.13
CA GLU A 19 -26.84 -7.43 -14.27
C GLU A 19 -27.46 -6.11 -14.76
N GLY A 20 -27.86 -5.25 -13.80
CA GLY A 20 -28.33 -3.90 -14.10
C GLY A 20 -27.32 -3.06 -14.89
N LEU A 21 -26.03 -3.08 -14.55
CA LEU A 21 -25.00 -2.35 -15.30
C LEU A 21 -24.97 -2.79 -16.78
N VAL A 22 -25.10 -4.09 -17.03
CA VAL A 22 -25.08 -4.66 -18.39
C VAL A 22 -26.33 -4.24 -19.17
N TRP A 23 -27.53 -4.43 -18.60
CA TRP A 23 -28.78 -4.05 -19.27
C TRP A 23 -28.96 -2.55 -19.49
N ASN A 24 -28.28 -1.70 -18.71
CA ASN A 24 -28.26 -0.25 -18.92
C ASN A 24 -27.15 0.20 -19.88
N GLU A 25 -26.51 -0.72 -20.60
CA GLU A 25 -25.46 -0.46 -21.60
C GLU A 25 -24.21 0.24 -21.01
N LEU A 26 -23.96 0.05 -19.71
CA LEU A 26 -22.85 0.70 -18.99
C LEU A 26 -21.56 -0.13 -19.00
N VAL A 27 -21.55 -1.27 -19.68
CA VAL A 27 -20.42 -2.22 -19.69
C VAL A 27 -19.97 -2.49 -21.11
N ARG A 28 -18.68 -2.30 -21.38
CA ARG A 28 -18.05 -2.58 -22.67
C ARG A 28 -16.82 -3.47 -22.50
N LEU A 29 -16.55 -4.30 -23.50
CA LEU A 29 -15.30 -5.06 -23.62
C LEU A 29 -14.24 -4.20 -24.31
N GLY A 30 -13.08 -4.05 -23.68
CA GLY A 30 -11.99 -3.21 -24.17
C GLY A 30 -12.10 -1.75 -23.69
N THR A 31 -11.25 -0.90 -24.25
CA THR A 31 -11.17 0.54 -23.95
C THR A 31 -11.16 1.36 -25.24
N GLY A 32 -11.60 2.62 -25.17
CA GLY A 32 -11.62 3.51 -26.33
C GLY A 32 -12.87 3.36 -27.21
N PRO A 33 -12.87 3.97 -28.40
CA PRO A 33 -14.05 4.08 -29.27
C PRO A 33 -14.52 2.72 -29.83
N ASP A 34 -13.60 1.77 -30.01
CA ASP A 34 -13.89 0.44 -30.57
C ASP A 34 -14.36 -0.58 -29.51
N ALA A 35 -14.61 -0.14 -28.27
CA ALA A 35 -15.03 -1.02 -27.18
C ALA A 35 -16.44 -1.58 -27.45
N ARG A 36 -16.53 -2.91 -27.55
CA ARG A 36 -17.78 -3.65 -27.85
C ARG A 36 -18.76 -3.53 -26.68
N LEU A 37 -19.99 -3.12 -26.95
CA LEU A 37 -21.06 -3.15 -25.95
C LEU A 37 -21.34 -4.60 -25.52
N LEU A 38 -21.44 -4.81 -24.21
CA LEU A 38 -21.89 -6.08 -23.63
C LEU A 38 -23.30 -5.89 -23.09
N ASP A 39 -24.26 -6.63 -23.62
CA ASP A 39 -25.70 -6.54 -23.33
C ASP A 39 -26.29 -7.83 -22.72
N ASP A 40 -25.58 -8.96 -22.79
CA ASP A 40 -25.92 -10.20 -22.09
C ASP A 40 -25.10 -10.39 -20.80
N PRO A 41 -25.70 -10.29 -19.59
CA PRO A 41 -24.98 -10.51 -18.34
C PRO A 41 -24.53 -11.96 -18.13
N HIS A 42 -25.02 -12.88 -18.94
CA HIS A 42 -24.69 -14.29 -18.89
C HIS A 42 -23.67 -14.71 -19.96
N GLU A 43 -23.20 -13.77 -20.80
CA GLU A 43 -22.13 -14.00 -21.76
C GLU A 43 -20.88 -14.54 -21.04
N ASP A 44 -20.32 -15.62 -21.57
CA ASP A 44 -19.09 -16.22 -21.06
C ASP A 44 -17.86 -15.53 -21.68
N LEU A 45 -17.07 -14.90 -20.83
CA LEU A 45 -15.83 -14.23 -21.23
C LEU A 45 -14.60 -14.91 -20.62
N PRO A 46 -13.48 -14.97 -21.37
CA PRO A 46 -12.17 -15.26 -20.80
C PRO A 46 -11.74 -14.10 -19.89
N THR A 47 -11.06 -14.44 -18.79
CA THR A 47 -10.62 -13.43 -17.80
C THR A 47 -9.14 -13.04 -17.96
N GLU A 48 -8.36 -13.84 -18.68
CA GLU A 48 -6.96 -13.55 -18.96
C GLU A 48 -6.85 -12.31 -19.86
N GLY A 49 -6.10 -11.30 -19.39
CA GLY A 49 -5.97 -10.03 -20.11
C GLY A 49 -7.27 -9.23 -20.28
N LEU A 50 -8.35 -9.63 -19.60
CA LEU A 50 -9.65 -9.00 -19.75
C LEU A 50 -9.62 -7.57 -19.22
N VAL A 51 -10.03 -6.62 -20.05
CA VAL A 51 -10.28 -5.23 -19.66
C VAL A 51 -11.71 -4.86 -20.01
N LEU A 52 -12.47 -4.44 -19.01
CA LEU A 52 -13.81 -3.90 -19.20
C LEU A 52 -13.73 -2.37 -19.16
N THR A 53 -14.67 -1.70 -19.79
CA THR A 53 -14.99 -0.30 -19.50
C THR A 53 -16.36 -0.28 -18.83
N VAL A 54 -16.41 0.15 -17.56
CA VAL A 54 -17.64 0.23 -16.77
C VAL A 54 -17.92 1.69 -16.46
N GLU A 55 -19.10 2.19 -16.85
CA GLU A 55 -19.47 3.61 -16.71
C GLU A 55 -18.41 4.55 -17.31
N GLY A 56 -17.84 4.16 -18.46
CA GLY A 56 -16.80 4.92 -19.15
C GLY A 56 -15.39 4.84 -18.54
N LYS A 57 -15.20 4.06 -17.47
CA LYS A 57 -13.88 3.90 -16.81
C LYS A 57 -13.26 2.54 -17.11
N PRO A 58 -11.98 2.47 -17.53
CA PRO A 58 -11.29 1.21 -17.74
C PRO A 58 -11.13 0.46 -16.42
N TRP A 59 -11.35 -0.84 -16.47
CA TRP A 59 -11.29 -1.75 -15.34
C TRP A 59 -10.65 -3.08 -15.77
N PRO A 60 -9.32 -3.22 -15.64
CA PRO A 60 -8.66 -4.50 -15.85
C PRO A 60 -9.16 -5.54 -14.84
N PHE A 61 -9.34 -6.76 -15.30
CA PHE A 61 -9.72 -7.87 -14.45
C PHE A 61 -8.54 -8.30 -13.59
N HIS A 62 -8.75 -8.30 -12.27
CA HIS A 62 -7.82 -8.88 -11.32
C HIS A 62 -8.52 -9.95 -10.49
N ALA A 63 -8.00 -11.18 -10.51
CA ALA A 63 -8.50 -12.26 -9.65
C ALA A 63 -8.31 -11.93 -8.15
N LYS A 64 -7.21 -11.24 -7.82
CA LYS A 64 -6.92 -10.64 -6.52
C LYS A 64 -6.46 -9.20 -6.75
N ALA A 65 -7.07 -8.22 -6.10
CA ALA A 65 -6.60 -6.84 -6.24
C ALA A 65 -5.29 -6.67 -5.48
N LEU A 66 -4.35 -5.99 -6.10
CA LEU A 66 -3.23 -5.38 -5.41
C LEU A 66 -3.13 -3.94 -5.95
N VAL A 67 -3.29 -2.98 -5.05
CA VAL A 67 -3.26 -1.56 -5.40
C VAL A 67 -2.26 -0.83 -4.54
N LEU A 68 -1.63 0.18 -5.13
CA LEU A 68 -0.80 1.15 -4.44
C LEU A 68 -1.62 2.42 -4.29
N LEU A 69 -1.77 2.89 -3.06
CA LEU A 69 -2.30 4.19 -2.71
C LEU A 69 -1.13 5.10 -2.31
N HIS A 70 -1.03 6.26 -2.95
CA HIS A 70 -0.18 7.34 -2.45
C HIS A 70 -0.93 8.02 -1.29
N LYS A 71 -0.76 7.50 -0.07
CA LYS A 71 -1.49 7.98 1.11
C LYS A 71 -1.11 9.43 1.43
N PRO A 72 -2.08 10.36 1.54
CA PRO A 72 -1.86 11.68 2.11
C PRO A 72 -1.89 11.66 3.65
N ALA A 73 -1.42 12.73 4.28
CA ALA A 73 -1.69 12.97 5.70
C ALA A 73 -3.19 13.25 5.90
N GLY A 74 -3.72 13.19 7.13
CA GLY A 74 -5.14 13.42 7.38
C GLY A 74 -6.00 12.16 7.37
N TYR A 75 -5.42 10.96 7.21
CA TYR A 75 -6.17 9.72 7.01
C TYR A 75 -5.66 8.54 7.84
N GLU A 76 -6.57 7.80 8.45
CA GLU A 76 -6.29 6.58 9.21
C GLU A 76 -6.34 5.32 8.32
N CYS A 77 -5.42 4.38 8.52
CA CYS A 77 -5.50 3.05 7.88
C CYS A 77 -6.55 2.10 8.50
N SER A 78 -7.33 2.55 9.49
CA SER A 78 -8.35 1.74 10.15
C SER A 78 -9.63 1.65 9.32
N GLN A 79 -10.32 0.50 9.35
CA GLN A 79 -11.69 0.37 8.82
C GLN A 79 -12.74 1.03 9.74
N LYS A 80 -12.42 1.17 11.03
CA LYS A 80 -13.24 1.87 12.02
C LYS A 80 -12.40 3.04 12.56
N PRO A 81 -12.21 4.10 11.77
CA PRO A 81 -11.46 5.25 12.23
C PRO A 81 -12.16 5.94 13.39
N LYS A 82 -11.39 6.62 14.25
CA LYS A 82 -11.94 7.36 15.40
C LYS A 82 -11.87 8.87 15.24
N HIS A 83 -10.77 9.37 14.67
CA HIS A 83 -10.45 10.80 14.68
C HIS A 83 -10.37 11.39 13.27
N HIS A 84 -9.94 10.59 12.29
CA HIS A 84 -9.74 11.04 10.90
C HIS A 84 -10.39 10.10 9.89
N PRO A 85 -10.76 10.56 8.68
CA PRO A 85 -11.34 9.68 7.67
C PRO A 85 -10.44 8.48 7.36
N SER A 86 -11.05 7.34 7.03
CA SER A 86 -10.33 6.15 6.62
C SER A 86 -9.70 6.33 5.24
N VAL A 87 -8.50 5.79 5.01
CA VAL A 87 -7.90 5.68 3.66
C VAL A 87 -8.82 4.97 2.67
N MET A 88 -9.75 4.14 3.15
CA MET A 88 -10.75 3.48 2.30
C MET A 88 -11.62 4.48 1.55
N THR A 89 -11.84 5.69 2.09
CA THR A 89 -12.64 6.75 1.43
C THR A 89 -11.96 7.30 0.16
N LEU A 90 -10.65 7.07 0.00
CA LEU A 90 -9.87 7.46 -1.18
C LEU A 90 -9.99 6.45 -2.33
N LEU A 91 -10.53 5.26 -2.06
CA LEU A 91 -10.69 4.19 -3.05
C LEU A 91 -12.09 4.21 -3.66
N PRO A 92 -12.27 3.86 -4.95
CA PRO A 92 -13.58 3.73 -5.58
C PRO A 92 -14.38 2.57 -4.97
N ALA A 93 -15.71 2.62 -5.13
CA ALA A 93 -16.63 1.64 -4.56
C ALA A 93 -16.28 0.18 -4.88
N PRO A 94 -15.86 -0.19 -6.11
CA PRO A 94 -15.54 -1.58 -6.40
C PRO A 94 -14.39 -2.14 -5.56
N LEU A 95 -13.30 -1.37 -5.34
CA LEU A 95 -12.22 -1.81 -4.45
C LEU A 95 -12.67 -1.93 -2.99
N ARG A 96 -13.50 -1.00 -2.50
CA ARG A 96 -14.05 -1.08 -1.14
C ARG A 96 -14.96 -2.30 -0.97
N ASN A 97 -15.80 -2.59 -1.96
CA ASN A 97 -16.73 -3.72 -1.95
C ASN A 97 -16.02 -5.07 -2.06
N ARG A 98 -14.85 -5.13 -2.73
CA ARG A 98 -13.95 -6.30 -2.69
C ARG A 98 -13.36 -6.56 -1.30
N GLY A 99 -13.43 -5.58 -0.40
CA GLY A 99 -12.91 -5.70 0.97
C GLY A 99 -11.38 -5.60 1.04
N VAL A 100 -10.74 -4.84 0.14
CA VAL A 100 -9.28 -4.63 0.20
C VAL A 100 -8.88 -4.03 1.54
N GLN A 101 -7.73 -4.44 2.06
CA GLN A 101 -7.19 -4.01 3.34
C GLN A 101 -5.74 -3.55 3.19
N PRO A 102 -5.28 -2.57 3.99
CA PRO A 102 -3.89 -2.15 3.99
C PRO A 102 -2.90 -3.28 4.34
N ILE A 103 -1.82 -3.38 3.56
CA ILE A 103 -0.66 -4.22 3.86
C ILE A 103 0.26 -3.42 4.79
N GLY A 104 0.08 -3.66 6.09
CA GLY A 104 0.66 -2.82 7.12
C GLY A 104 -0.04 -1.47 7.18
N ARG A 105 0.41 -0.61 8.09
CA ARG A 105 -0.24 0.68 8.35
C ARG A 105 0.78 1.81 8.30
N LEU A 106 0.29 2.99 7.98
CA LEU A 106 0.98 4.25 8.17
C LEU A 106 0.18 5.04 9.21
N ASP A 107 0.88 5.84 10.01
CA ASP A 107 0.22 6.75 10.95
C ASP A 107 -0.58 7.80 10.16
N GLU A 108 -1.47 8.49 10.87
CA GLU A 108 -2.38 9.45 10.26
C GLU A 108 -1.64 10.56 9.50
N ASP A 109 -0.63 11.13 10.13
CA ASP A 109 0.27 12.18 9.61
C ASP A 109 1.37 11.66 8.67
N THR A 110 1.48 10.34 8.51
CA THR A 110 2.50 9.71 7.66
C THR A 110 1.99 9.55 6.24
N THR A 111 2.80 9.97 5.27
CA THR A 111 2.45 9.96 3.84
C THR A 111 3.16 8.84 3.08
N GLY A 112 2.77 8.66 1.82
CA GLY A 112 3.51 7.84 0.87
C GLY A 112 2.88 6.48 0.59
N LEU A 113 3.72 5.52 0.21
CA LEU A 113 3.32 4.27 -0.39
C LEU A 113 2.54 3.40 0.60
N LEU A 114 1.27 3.12 0.31
CA LEU A 114 0.46 2.14 1.03
C LEU A 114 -0.11 1.11 0.05
N LEU A 115 0.23 -0.16 0.25
CA LEU A 115 -0.36 -1.25 -0.50
C LEU A 115 -1.69 -1.68 0.11
N LEU A 116 -2.67 -2.05 -0.72
CA LEU A 116 -3.92 -2.66 -0.27
C LEU A 116 -4.28 -3.89 -1.13
N THR A 117 -4.86 -4.91 -0.50
CA THR A 117 -5.31 -6.16 -1.15
C THR A 117 -6.40 -6.85 -0.34
N GLU A 118 -7.24 -7.67 -0.97
CA GLU A 118 -8.12 -8.63 -0.29
C GLU A 118 -7.47 -10.02 -0.11
N ASP A 119 -6.20 -10.18 -0.49
CA ASP A 119 -5.43 -11.40 -0.25
C ASP A 119 -4.83 -11.41 1.17
N GLY A 120 -5.53 -12.08 2.10
CA GLY A 120 -5.08 -12.25 3.47
C GLY A 120 -3.74 -12.98 3.62
N THR A 121 -3.42 -13.91 2.71
CA THR A 121 -2.14 -14.62 2.71
C THR A 121 -1.00 -13.65 2.37
N LEU A 122 -1.20 -12.79 1.37
CA LEU A 122 -0.24 -11.76 1.01
C LEU A 122 -0.08 -10.71 2.12
N ILE A 123 -1.17 -10.27 2.76
CA ILE A 123 -1.12 -9.36 3.91
C ILE A 123 -0.24 -9.94 5.01
N HIS A 124 -0.50 -11.18 5.43
CA HIS A 124 0.25 -11.82 6.51
C HIS A 124 1.73 -11.98 6.14
N LYS A 125 2.02 -12.40 4.90
CA LYS A 125 3.39 -12.55 4.40
C LYS A 125 4.17 -11.23 4.42
N LEU A 126 3.55 -10.11 4.07
CA LEU A 126 4.27 -8.83 3.95
C LEU A 126 4.31 -7.99 5.23
N THR A 127 3.43 -8.30 6.19
CA THR A 127 3.42 -7.62 7.50
C THR A 127 4.19 -8.36 8.57
N SER A 128 4.35 -9.68 8.42
CA SER A 128 5.09 -10.48 9.39
C SER A 128 6.56 -10.06 9.46
N PRO A 129 7.10 -9.82 10.68
CA PRO A 129 8.51 -9.49 10.88
C PRO A 129 9.48 -10.53 10.30
N LYS A 130 9.04 -11.80 10.18
CA LYS A 130 9.87 -12.92 9.68
C LYS A 130 10.28 -12.77 8.21
N HIS A 131 9.56 -11.97 7.42
CA HIS A 131 9.86 -11.81 6.00
C HIS A 131 10.81 -10.66 5.72
N HIS A 132 11.11 -9.81 6.71
CA HIS A 132 12.10 -8.73 6.61
C HIS A 132 11.94 -7.84 5.37
N VAL A 133 10.70 -7.59 4.91
CA VAL A 133 10.46 -6.80 3.71
C VAL A 133 10.91 -5.34 3.97
N PRO A 134 11.87 -4.82 3.21
CA PRO A 134 12.42 -3.48 3.45
C PRO A 134 11.38 -2.40 3.15
N LYS A 135 11.35 -1.37 3.98
CA LYS A 135 10.48 -0.20 3.86
C LYS A 135 11.37 1.03 4.00
N VAL A 136 11.38 1.88 2.98
CA VAL A 136 12.23 3.06 2.94
C VAL A 136 11.40 4.29 3.31
N TYR A 137 11.91 5.06 4.26
CA TYR A 137 11.26 6.26 4.78
C TYR A 137 12.16 7.47 4.54
N GLU A 138 11.60 8.53 3.97
CA GLU A 138 12.16 9.87 3.97
C GLU A 138 11.64 10.57 5.24
N VAL A 139 12.56 10.97 6.12
CA VAL A 139 12.28 11.49 7.45
C VAL A 139 12.80 12.92 7.55
N ARG A 140 11.90 13.88 7.75
CA ARG A 140 12.28 15.28 8.05
C ARG A 140 12.47 15.43 9.55
N CYS A 141 13.64 15.87 9.95
CA CYS A 141 14.04 16.07 11.33
C CYS A 141 13.97 17.55 11.72
N LYS A 142 13.57 17.84 12.96
CA LYS A 142 13.55 19.20 13.51
C LYS A 142 14.96 19.81 13.62
N HIS A 143 15.91 19.01 14.10
CA HIS A 143 17.28 19.43 14.36
C HIS A 143 18.23 18.86 13.32
N PRO A 144 19.37 19.52 13.06
CA PRO A 144 20.42 18.98 12.20
C PRO A 144 20.79 17.55 12.58
N VAL A 145 20.92 16.70 11.57
CA VAL A 145 21.27 15.29 11.75
C VAL A 145 22.77 15.17 11.84
N GLU A 146 23.26 14.68 12.98
CA GLU A 146 24.68 14.47 13.21
C GLU A 146 25.11 13.07 12.73
N PRO A 147 26.35 12.89 12.23
CA PRO A 147 26.85 11.57 11.83
C PRO A 147 26.76 10.52 12.95
N ALA A 148 26.97 10.93 14.21
CA ALA A 148 26.82 10.05 15.37
C ALA A 148 25.38 9.55 15.55
N GLN A 149 24.37 10.34 15.18
CA GLN A 149 22.97 9.92 15.25
C GLN A 149 22.65 8.87 14.17
N VAL A 150 23.18 9.02 12.96
CA VAL A 150 23.07 8.00 11.90
C VAL A 150 23.66 6.68 12.38
N GLN A 151 24.88 6.72 12.94
CA GLN A 151 25.54 5.52 13.45
C GLN A 151 24.72 4.86 14.57
N ARG A 152 24.15 5.64 15.49
CA ARG A 152 23.28 5.09 16.55
C ARG A 152 22.03 4.38 16.00
N LEU A 153 21.44 4.86 14.91
CA LEU A 153 20.29 4.19 14.28
C LEU A 153 20.69 2.84 13.65
N LEU A 154 21.90 2.75 13.09
CA LEU A 154 22.47 1.52 12.53
C LEU A 154 22.88 0.52 13.63
N ASP A 155 23.56 1.02 14.66
CA ASP A 155 24.01 0.23 15.83
C ASP A 155 22.86 -0.17 16.75
N GLY A 156 21.69 0.44 16.57
CA GLY A 156 20.46 0.12 17.26
C GLY A 156 20.21 1.03 18.46
N VAL A 157 18.93 1.32 18.65
CA VAL A 157 18.42 2.15 19.75
C VAL A 157 17.41 1.36 20.56
N VAL A 158 17.43 1.55 21.88
CA VAL A 158 16.40 1.01 22.78
C VAL A 158 15.21 1.96 22.73
N LEU A 159 14.01 1.41 22.59
CA LEU A 159 12.78 2.19 22.64
C LEU A 159 12.19 2.14 24.05
N ASP A 160 11.55 3.21 24.52
CA ASP A 160 11.12 3.33 25.93
C ASP A 160 10.25 2.17 26.48
N ASP A 161 9.51 1.47 25.61
CA ASP A 161 8.60 0.36 25.99
C ASP A 161 9.15 -1.03 25.65
N ASP A 162 10.36 -1.13 25.07
CA ASP A 162 10.92 -2.38 24.59
C ASP A 162 12.43 -2.44 24.89
N PRO A 163 12.87 -3.34 25.78
CA PRO A 163 14.28 -3.44 26.17
C PRO A 163 15.17 -3.96 25.03
N ALA A 164 14.60 -4.59 23.98
CA ALA A 164 15.38 -5.06 22.85
C ALA A 164 15.70 -3.90 21.88
N PRO A 165 16.99 -3.68 21.54
CA PRO A 165 17.36 -2.63 20.61
C PRO A 165 16.80 -2.91 19.22
N VAL A 166 16.26 -1.88 18.57
CA VAL A 166 15.83 -1.92 17.17
C VAL A 166 16.86 -1.23 16.29
N ARG A 167 17.10 -1.81 15.12
CA ARG A 167 18.16 -1.36 14.19
C ARG A 167 17.57 -0.94 12.86
N ALA A 168 18.14 0.11 12.29
CA ALA A 168 17.92 0.43 10.89
C ALA A 168 18.70 -0.56 10.02
N ALA A 169 18.07 -1.08 8.96
CA ALA A 169 18.76 -1.89 7.97
C ALA A 169 19.67 -1.03 7.08
N ALA A 170 19.30 0.23 6.86
CA ALA A 170 20.13 1.26 6.28
C ALA A 170 19.69 2.63 6.80
N CYS A 171 20.62 3.57 6.90
CA CYS A 171 20.36 4.93 7.32
C CYS A 171 21.38 5.86 6.68
N GLU A 172 20.92 6.94 6.06
CA GLU A 172 21.79 7.97 5.49
C GLU A 172 21.19 9.36 5.74
N ALA A 173 22.07 10.34 5.99
CA ALA A 173 21.70 11.75 5.98
C ALA A 173 21.73 12.26 4.54
N VAL A 174 20.56 12.54 3.97
CA VAL A 174 20.39 13.05 2.61
C VAL A 174 20.70 14.55 2.56
N ASP A 175 20.30 15.28 3.61
CA ASP A 175 20.64 16.68 3.84
C ASP A 175 20.67 16.97 5.35
N THR A 176 20.91 18.22 5.74
CA THR A 176 21.03 18.63 7.15
C THR A 176 19.84 18.22 8.02
N HIS A 177 18.62 18.19 7.48
CA HIS A 177 17.39 17.89 8.23
C HIS A 177 16.62 16.70 7.63
N HIS A 178 17.31 15.84 6.89
CA HIS A 178 16.68 14.75 6.15
C HIS A 178 17.45 13.44 6.29
N LEU A 179 16.76 12.43 6.82
CA LEU A 179 17.23 11.06 6.87
C LEU A 179 16.46 10.20 5.88
N ARG A 180 17.17 9.35 5.14
CA ARG A 180 16.57 8.17 4.51
C ARG A 180 16.84 6.97 5.39
N LEU A 181 15.77 6.32 5.84
CA LEU A 181 15.80 5.25 6.81
C LEU A 181 15.11 4.00 6.26
N THR A 182 15.81 2.87 6.22
CA THR A 182 15.26 1.59 5.79
C THR A 182 15.02 0.70 7.00
N LEU A 183 13.76 0.25 7.18
CA LEU A 183 13.37 -0.70 8.22
C LEU A 183 12.83 -1.98 7.59
N THR A 184 13.14 -3.12 8.20
CA THR A 184 12.62 -4.45 7.78
C THR A 184 11.48 -4.94 8.66
N GLU A 185 11.27 -4.33 9.82
CA GLU A 185 10.15 -4.56 10.72
C GLU A 185 9.18 -3.36 10.70
N GLY A 186 8.17 -3.38 11.58
CA GLY A 186 7.14 -2.34 11.64
C GLY A 186 6.48 -2.27 12.99
N LYS A 187 7.26 -1.98 14.04
CA LYS A 187 6.73 -1.73 15.38
C LYS A 187 5.90 -0.44 15.42
N TYR A 188 5.06 -0.29 16.45
CA TYR A 188 4.20 0.88 16.61
C TYR A 188 5.03 2.18 16.66
N HIS A 189 4.71 3.12 15.77
CA HIS A 189 5.41 4.42 15.60
C HIS A 189 6.95 4.30 15.51
N GLN A 190 7.47 3.17 15.02
CA GLN A 190 8.88 2.81 15.17
C GLN A 190 9.85 3.91 14.70
N VAL A 191 9.65 4.45 13.49
CA VAL A 191 10.53 5.51 12.95
C VAL A 191 10.56 6.72 13.89
N LYS A 192 9.40 7.25 14.28
CA LYS A 192 9.32 8.43 15.15
C LYS A 192 10.00 8.20 16.50
N ARG A 193 9.85 6.99 17.05
CA ARG A 193 10.46 6.59 18.33
C ARG A 193 11.97 6.42 18.21
N MET A 194 12.46 5.86 17.11
CA MET A 194 13.90 5.77 16.85
C MET A 194 14.53 7.16 16.71
N ILE A 195 13.85 8.09 16.02
CA ILE A 195 14.30 9.49 15.91
C ILE A 195 14.30 10.19 17.27
N ALA A 196 13.31 9.92 18.14
CA ALA A 196 13.30 10.44 19.50
C ALA A 196 14.45 9.87 20.34
N ALA A 197 14.76 8.58 20.23
CA ALA A 197 15.83 7.91 20.99
C ALA A 197 17.23 8.46 20.67
N ILE A 198 17.45 8.99 19.46
CA ILE A 198 18.69 9.69 19.10
C ILE A 198 18.71 11.18 19.49
N GLY A 199 17.69 11.66 20.22
CA GLY A 199 17.61 13.04 20.69
C GLY A 199 17.11 14.04 19.64
N ASN A 200 16.39 13.57 18.61
CA ASN A 200 15.82 14.43 17.56
C ASN A 200 14.29 14.30 17.52
N ARG A 201 13.61 15.04 16.65
CA ARG A 201 12.15 14.99 16.47
C ARG A 201 11.80 14.83 15.00
N CYS A 202 10.93 13.87 14.69
CA CYS A 202 10.35 13.71 13.37
C CYS A 202 9.27 14.78 13.13
N GLU A 203 9.43 15.60 12.09
CA GLU A 203 8.47 16.62 11.66
C GLU A 203 7.71 16.22 10.38
N GLY A 204 8.25 15.28 9.62
CA GLY A 204 7.59 14.73 8.45
C GLY A 204 8.07 13.31 8.19
N LEU A 205 7.14 12.43 7.84
CA LEU A 205 7.43 11.05 7.54
C LEU A 205 6.74 10.64 6.24
N HIS A 206 7.52 10.15 5.29
CA HIS A 206 7.05 9.69 4.00
C HIS A 206 7.64 8.31 3.68
N ARG A 207 6.81 7.30 3.45
CA ARG A 207 7.29 5.99 2.98
C ARG A 207 7.46 6.02 1.46
N SER A 208 8.70 6.17 0.99
CA SER A 208 9.02 6.25 -0.44
C SER A 208 9.02 4.90 -1.14
N ALA A 209 9.29 3.80 -0.41
CA ALA A 209 9.33 2.46 -1.00
C ALA A 209 8.85 1.33 -0.06
N PHE A 210 8.37 0.25 -0.66
CA PHE A 210 8.01 -1.02 -0.01
C PHE A 210 8.55 -2.19 -0.84
N GLY A 211 9.51 -2.94 -0.31
CA GLY A 211 10.33 -3.84 -1.11
C GLY A 211 11.08 -3.03 -2.18
N HIS A 212 10.96 -3.44 -3.43
CA HIS A 212 11.45 -2.69 -4.59
C HIS A 212 10.38 -1.81 -5.25
N LEU A 213 9.17 -1.75 -4.68
CA LEU A 213 8.09 -0.93 -5.23
C LEU A 213 8.25 0.51 -4.74
N THR A 214 8.17 1.45 -5.67
CA THR A 214 8.16 2.89 -5.42
C THR A 214 6.87 3.52 -5.92
N ILE A 215 6.58 4.74 -5.46
CA ILE A 215 5.41 5.49 -5.93
C ILE A 215 5.68 5.96 -7.37
N PRO A 216 4.80 5.66 -8.34
CA PRO A 216 4.95 6.21 -9.69
C PRO A 216 4.96 7.74 -9.68
N ALA A 217 5.85 8.36 -10.45
CA ALA A 217 6.03 9.82 -10.44
C ALA A 217 4.74 10.61 -10.78
N ALA A 218 3.86 10.03 -11.60
CA ALA A 218 2.59 10.63 -11.99
C ALA A 218 1.46 10.43 -10.96
N LEU A 219 1.66 9.61 -9.92
CA LEU A 219 0.63 9.29 -8.94
C LEU A 219 0.59 10.33 -7.82
N ALA A 220 -0.37 11.25 -7.87
CA ALA A 220 -0.52 12.31 -6.89
C ALA A 220 -1.01 11.77 -5.53
N PRO A 221 -0.77 12.49 -4.40
CA PRO A 221 -1.33 12.12 -3.11
C PRO A 221 -2.85 11.96 -3.17
N GLY A 222 -3.36 10.91 -2.52
CA GLY A 222 -4.78 10.52 -2.55
C GLY A 222 -5.16 9.65 -3.75
N GLN A 223 -4.32 9.54 -4.77
CA GLN A 223 -4.55 8.67 -5.92
C GLN A 223 -4.02 7.26 -5.68
N TRP A 224 -4.58 6.32 -6.42
CA TRP A 224 -4.18 4.92 -6.41
C TRP A 224 -3.97 4.40 -7.84
N CYS A 225 -3.20 3.32 -7.96
CA CYS A 225 -3.04 2.57 -9.20
C CYS A 225 -3.01 1.06 -8.93
N TRP A 226 -3.28 0.26 -9.96
CA TRP A 226 -3.01 -1.17 -9.94
C TRP A 226 -1.52 -1.45 -9.82
N VAL A 227 -1.19 -2.57 -9.20
CA VAL A 227 0.18 -3.07 -9.10
C VAL A 227 0.26 -4.37 -9.87
N ASP A 228 0.76 -4.29 -11.10
CA ASP A 228 0.86 -5.41 -12.02
C ASP A 228 2.24 -6.06 -11.97
N GLY A 229 2.28 -7.40 -12.00
CA GLY A 229 3.51 -8.17 -12.10
C GLY A 229 4.48 -8.04 -10.92
N TRP A 230 4.13 -7.28 -9.87
CA TRP A 230 4.96 -7.13 -8.69
C TRP A 230 5.00 -8.43 -7.89
N GLN A 231 6.20 -8.87 -7.57
CA GLN A 231 6.41 -9.98 -6.66
C GLN A 231 7.08 -9.45 -5.39
N PRO A 232 6.67 -9.91 -4.21
CA PRO A 232 7.37 -9.52 -3.00
C PRO A 232 8.82 -10.00 -3.05
N PRO A 233 9.78 -9.24 -2.50
CA PRO A 233 11.17 -9.67 -2.46
C PRO A 233 11.26 -11.05 -1.82
N ALA A 234 12.18 -11.88 -2.31
CA ALA A 234 12.49 -13.15 -1.70
C ALA A 234 12.81 -12.90 -0.21
N THR A 235 12.31 -13.77 0.67
CA THR A 235 12.64 -13.65 2.09
C THR A 235 14.15 -13.87 2.20
N PRO A 236 14.94 -12.90 2.68
CA PRO A 236 16.36 -13.14 2.90
C PRO A 236 16.49 -14.31 3.87
N ALA A 237 17.43 -15.22 3.62
CA ALA A 237 17.76 -16.26 4.58
C ALA A 237 18.05 -15.57 5.93
N ALA A 238 17.49 -16.10 7.02
CA ALA A 238 17.71 -15.54 8.34
C ALA A 238 19.23 -15.34 8.56
N PRO A 239 19.67 -14.19 9.08
CA PRO A 239 21.08 -14.04 9.43
C PRO A 239 21.44 -15.17 10.39
N ALA A 240 22.55 -15.87 10.11
CA ALA A 240 23.05 -16.90 11.00
C ALA A 240 23.16 -16.32 12.42
N PRO A 241 22.76 -17.07 13.47
CA PRO A 241 22.91 -16.59 14.83
C PRO A 241 24.39 -16.22 15.03
N GLN A 242 24.63 -14.97 15.41
CA GLN A 242 25.96 -14.55 15.81
C GLN A 242 26.33 -15.37 17.05
N ALA A 243 27.42 -16.13 16.94
CA ALA A 243 27.97 -16.99 17.99
C ALA A 243 28.61 -16.17 19.10
#